data_AF-A0A8J1LWA0-F1
#
_entry.id   AF-A0A8J1LWA0-F1
#
_cell.length_a   1.000
_cell.length_b   1.000
_cell.length_c   1.000
_cell.angle_alpha   90.00
_cell.angle_beta   90.00
_cell.angle_gamma   90.00
#
_symmetry.space_group_name_H-M   'P 1'
#
loop_
_entity.id
_entity.type
_entity.pdbx_description
1 polymer ?
#
loop_
_entity_poly.entity_id
_entity_poly.type
_entity_poly.pdbx_seq_one_letter_code
_entity_poly.pdbx_strand_id
1 'polypeptide(L)'
;MEFPDLGKHCSETTCKQLDFLPLKCDACEQIFCKDHIAYAQHQCSSAYKKDVQVPVCPLCNTPIPVTRGQTPDVVVGEHIDQDCKSDPARQKRKIFTNKCAKPGCRQKELMKVICEDCHGNFCLKHRHPLDHDCKGKSAPISRAG
;
A
#
# COMPACT_ATOMS: atom_id res chain seq x y z
N MET A 1 40.14 -34.60 27.27
CA MET A 1 38.74 -34.16 27.49
C MET A 1 38.17 -33.84 26.15
N GLU A 2 37.24 -34.66 25.68
CA GLU A 2 36.52 -34.46 24.41
C GLU A 2 35.22 -33.72 24.75
N PHE A 3 34.92 -32.63 24.06
CA PHE A 3 33.69 -31.86 24.23
C PHE A 3 32.58 -32.52 23.39
N PRO A 4 31.67 -33.32 23.95
CA PRO A 4 30.86 -34.24 23.14
C PRO A 4 29.69 -33.57 22.39
N ASP A 5 29.38 -32.30 22.65
CA ASP A 5 28.12 -31.66 22.23
C ASP A 5 28.26 -30.18 21.83
N LEU A 6 29.44 -29.77 21.32
CA LEU A 6 29.61 -28.40 20.84
C LEU A 6 28.98 -28.24 19.45
N GLY A 7 27.77 -27.68 19.39
CA GLY A 7 27.13 -27.24 18.15
C GLY A 7 25.83 -27.99 17.81
N LYS A 8 25.12 -27.53 16.78
CA LYS A 8 23.91 -28.18 16.25
C LYS A 8 23.99 -28.28 14.73
N HIS A 9 23.35 -29.31 14.19
CA HIS A 9 23.23 -29.47 12.75
C HIS A 9 22.17 -28.53 12.17
N CYS A 10 22.41 -28.12 10.93
CA CYS A 10 21.41 -27.44 10.12
C CYS A 10 20.20 -28.36 9.90
N SER A 11 18.98 -27.81 10.00
CA SER A 11 17.74 -28.56 9.77
C SER A 11 17.44 -28.76 8.28
N GLU A 12 18.22 -28.13 7.39
CA GLU A 12 18.10 -28.34 5.96
C GLU A 12 18.52 -29.75 5.54
N THR A 13 17.63 -30.45 4.83
CA THR A 13 17.79 -31.88 4.53
C THR A 13 19.02 -32.18 3.67
N THR A 14 19.44 -31.23 2.85
CA THR A 14 20.62 -31.33 1.98
C THR A 14 21.90 -30.86 2.66
N CYS A 15 21.80 -30.24 3.84
CA CYS A 15 22.92 -29.65 4.56
C CYS A 15 23.34 -30.53 5.74
N LYS A 16 24.61 -30.94 5.76
CA LYS A 16 25.19 -31.72 6.88
C LYS A 16 26.09 -30.90 7.79
N GLN A 17 26.05 -29.57 7.64
CA GLN A 17 26.91 -28.68 8.40
C GLN A 17 26.53 -28.71 9.89
N LEU A 18 27.54 -28.85 10.73
CA LEU A 18 27.45 -28.66 12.17
C LEU A 18 27.95 -27.25 12.47
N ASP A 19 27.06 -26.41 13.00
CA ASP A 19 27.37 -25.03 13.32
C ASP A 19 27.49 -24.86 14.84
N PHE A 20 28.56 -24.22 15.27
CA PHE A 20 28.83 -23.98 16.69
C PHE A 20 28.02 -22.79 17.23
N LEU A 21 27.50 -21.93 16.35
CA LEU A 21 26.52 -20.88 16.67
C LEU A 21 25.19 -21.20 16.00
N PRO A 22 24.35 -22.05 16.61
CA PRO A 22 23.06 -22.41 16.04
C PRO A 22 22.17 -21.19 15.84
N LEU A 23 21.78 -20.90 14.59
CA LEU A 23 20.88 -19.81 14.26
C LEU A 23 19.44 -20.32 14.25
N LYS A 24 18.62 -19.83 15.18
CA LYS A 24 17.20 -20.18 15.25
C LYS A 24 16.40 -19.25 14.34
N CYS A 25 15.65 -19.82 13.40
CA CYS A 25 14.70 -19.08 12.57
C CYS A 25 13.57 -18.51 13.45
N ASP A 26 13.29 -17.21 13.37
CA ASP A 26 12.26 -16.55 14.20
C ASP A 26 10.82 -16.81 13.72
N ALA A 27 10.67 -17.47 12.55
CA ALA A 27 9.39 -17.82 11.95
C ALA A 27 9.00 -19.29 12.20
N CYS A 28 9.88 -20.25 11.88
CA CYS A 28 9.60 -21.69 12.04
C CYS A 28 10.32 -22.34 13.23
N GLU A 29 11.16 -21.59 13.95
CA GLU A 29 11.86 -22.03 15.17
C GLU A 29 12.89 -23.16 14.99
N GLN A 30 13.16 -23.59 13.76
CA GLN A 30 14.20 -24.56 13.43
C GLN A 30 15.61 -23.93 13.40
N ILE A 31 16.62 -24.78 13.54
CA ILE A 31 18.04 -24.38 13.58
C ILE A 31 18.66 -24.50 12.19
N PHE A 32 19.36 -23.46 11.73
CA PHE A 32 20.06 -23.45 10.45
C PHE A 32 21.49 -22.92 10.60
N CYS A 33 22.36 -23.24 9.64
CA CYS A 33 23.67 -22.60 9.52
C CYS A 33 23.54 -21.22 8.86
N LYS A 34 24.64 -20.45 8.85
CA LYS A 34 24.68 -19.10 8.24
C LYS A 34 24.17 -19.05 6.79
N ASP A 35 24.36 -20.13 6.03
CA ASP A 35 24.03 -20.21 4.62
C ASP A 35 22.59 -20.67 4.35
N HIS A 36 21.83 -21.07 5.38
CA HIS A 36 20.46 -21.55 5.26
C HIS A 36 19.46 -20.82 6.17
N ILE A 37 19.91 -19.86 6.98
CA ILE A 37 19.04 -19.14 7.92
C ILE A 37 18.02 -18.21 7.23
N ALA A 38 18.31 -17.75 6.01
CA ALA A 38 17.36 -16.92 5.27
C ALA A 38 16.14 -17.75 4.84
N TYR A 39 14.93 -17.19 4.97
CA TYR A 39 13.68 -17.94 4.73
C TYR A 39 13.60 -18.59 3.34
N ALA A 40 14.16 -17.95 2.31
CA ALA A 40 14.18 -18.48 0.95
C ALA A 40 15.09 -19.71 0.79
N GLN A 41 16.17 -19.80 1.57
CA GLN A 41 17.18 -20.86 1.48
C GLN A 41 16.71 -22.17 2.14
N HIS A 42 15.73 -22.10 3.05
CA HIS A 42 15.14 -23.26 3.72
C HIS A 42 13.63 -23.45 3.47
N GLN A 43 13.10 -22.77 2.43
CA GLN A 43 11.67 -22.71 2.12
C GLN A 43 10.78 -22.61 3.38
N CYS A 44 11.02 -21.58 4.19
CA CYS A 44 10.37 -21.46 5.50
C CYS A 44 8.84 -21.49 5.39
N SER A 45 8.22 -22.50 6.00
CA SER A 45 6.77 -22.67 6.03
C SER A 45 6.01 -21.53 6.71
N SER A 46 6.70 -20.74 7.53
CA SER A 46 6.14 -19.62 8.29
C SER A 46 6.72 -18.26 7.90
N ALA A 47 7.45 -18.16 6.77
CA ALA A 47 8.04 -16.89 6.29
C ALA A 47 7.03 -15.75 6.28
N TYR A 48 5.81 -15.99 5.78
CA TYR A 48 4.74 -15.00 5.64
C TYR A 48 4.36 -14.28 6.95
N LYS A 49 4.70 -14.83 8.12
CA LYS A 49 4.41 -14.21 9.43
C LYS A 49 5.43 -13.13 9.81
N LYS A 50 6.65 -13.20 9.28
CA LYS A 50 7.82 -12.47 9.77
C LYS A 50 8.61 -11.76 8.66
N ASP A 51 8.51 -12.25 7.43
CA ASP A 51 9.17 -11.71 6.25
C ASP A 51 8.46 -10.44 5.76
N VAL A 52 8.69 -9.33 6.46
CA VAL A 52 8.14 -8.03 6.09
C VAL A 52 9.03 -7.39 5.04
N GLN A 53 8.64 -7.54 3.78
CA GLN A 53 9.32 -6.92 2.64
C GLN A 53 8.83 -5.48 2.43
N VAL A 54 9.77 -4.55 2.26
CA VAL A 54 9.47 -3.13 1.99
C VAL A 54 9.49 -2.90 0.48
N PRO A 55 8.33 -2.72 -0.18
CA PRO A 55 8.30 -2.43 -1.60
C PRO A 55 8.90 -1.06 -1.90
N VAL A 56 9.43 -0.93 -3.11
CA VAL A 56 9.98 0.34 -3.61
C VAL A 56 9.05 0.91 -4.66
N CYS A 57 8.80 2.22 -4.60
CA CYS A 57 8.03 2.91 -5.63
C CYS A 57 8.76 2.84 -6.99
N PRO A 58 8.15 2.31 -8.05
CA PRO A 58 8.80 2.20 -9.36
C PRO A 58 9.04 3.55 -10.06
N LEU A 59 8.43 4.64 -9.57
CA LEU A 59 8.52 5.96 -10.18
C LEU A 59 9.53 6.88 -9.49
N CYS A 60 9.74 6.74 -8.18
CA CYS A 60 10.62 7.64 -7.43
C CYS A 60 11.67 6.90 -6.57
N ASN A 61 11.74 5.57 -6.66
CA ASN A 61 12.68 4.72 -5.92
C ASN A 61 12.67 4.92 -4.40
N THR A 62 11.59 5.49 -3.85
CA THR A 62 11.45 5.66 -2.41
C THR A 62 10.89 4.36 -1.80
N PRO A 63 11.49 3.83 -0.73
CA PRO A 63 10.94 2.68 -0.01
C PRO A 63 9.62 3.06 0.67
N ILE A 64 8.61 2.20 0.53
CA ILE A 64 7.26 2.44 1.05
C ILE A 64 6.99 1.46 2.20
N PRO A 65 6.82 1.95 3.45
CA PRO A 65 6.54 1.08 4.58
C PRO A 65 5.15 0.46 4.44
N VAL A 66 5.06 -0.87 4.57
CA VAL A 66 3.81 -1.62 4.54
C VAL A 66 3.48 -2.13 5.94
N THR A 67 2.26 -1.87 6.41
CA THR A 67 1.79 -2.39 7.69
C THR A 67 1.20 -3.81 7.54
N ARG A 68 1.18 -4.58 8.63
CA ARG A 68 0.64 -5.94 8.61
C ARG A 68 -0.83 -5.93 8.21
N GLY A 69 -1.17 -6.71 7.19
CA GLY A 69 -2.52 -6.82 6.65
C GLY A 69 -2.80 -5.94 5.42
N GLN A 70 -1.89 -5.03 5.05
CA GLN A 70 -1.97 -4.31 3.78
C GLN A 70 -1.21 -5.08 2.68
N THR A 71 -1.73 -5.05 1.47
CA THR A 71 -1.04 -5.63 0.31
C THR A 71 -0.04 -4.62 -0.25
N PRO A 72 1.19 -5.04 -0.64
CA PRO A 72 2.21 -4.14 -1.18
C PRO A 72 1.70 -3.29 -2.35
N ASP A 73 0.94 -3.87 -3.28
CA ASP A 73 0.42 -3.18 -4.46
C ASP A 73 -0.50 -2.00 -4.12
N VAL A 74 -1.37 -2.16 -3.11
CA VAL A 74 -2.30 -1.11 -2.70
C VAL A 74 -1.54 0.07 -2.10
N VAL A 75 -0.60 -0.20 -1.18
CA VAL A 75 0.16 0.87 -0.52
C VAL A 75 1.06 1.61 -1.52
N VAL A 76 1.66 0.89 -2.48
CA VAL A 76 2.43 1.49 -3.57
C VAL A 76 1.53 2.37 -4.46
N GLY A 77 0.33 1.89 -4.80
CA GLY A 77 -0.66 2.66 -5.56
C GLY A 77 -1.08 3.95 -4.85
N GLU A 78 -1.42 3.87 -3.57
CA GLU A 78 -1.80 5.03 -2.76
C GLU A 78 -0.68 6.07 -2.70
N HIS A 79 0.57 5.64 -2.51
CA HIS A 79 1.74 6.51 -2.58
C HIS A 79 1.85 7.20 -3.94
N ILE A 80 1.71 6.47 -5.05
CA ILE A 80 1.80 7.02 -6.42
C ILE A 80 0.80 8.15 -6.63
N ASP A 81 -0.42 7.98 -6.12
CA ASP A 81 -1.50 8.95 -6.31
C ASP A 81 -1.40 10.18 -5.40
N GLN A 82 -0.97 10.02 -4.14
CA GLN A 82 -1.04 11.08 -3.13
C GLN A 82 0.31 11.77 -2.89
N ASP A 83 1.38 11.01 -2.72
CA ASP A 83 2.64 11.49 -2.13
C ASP A 83 3.86 11.40 -3.06
N CYS A 84 3.77 10.65 -4.17
CA CYS A 84 4.90 10.42 -5.05
C CYS A 84 5.40 11.72 -5.72
N LYS A 85 6.69 12.01 -5.55
CA LYS A 85 7.33 13.23 -6.05
C LYS A 85 7.91 13.10 -7.47
N SER A 86 7.76 11.95 -8.12
CA SER A 86 8.18 11.77 -9.51
C SER A 86 7.45 12.74 -10.44
N ASP A 87 8.11 13.17 -11.51
CA ASP A 87 7.48 14.01 -12.54
C ASP A 87 6.19 13.42 -13.12
N PRO A 88 6.08 12.13 -13.49
CA PRO A 88 4.81 11.56 -13.94
C PRO A 88 3.68 11.65 -12.90
N ALA A 89 3.97 11.40 -11.61
CA ALA A 89 2.97 11.51 -10.55
C ALA A 89 2.55 12.97 -10.29
N ARG A 90 3.50 13.91 -10.37
CA ARG A 90 3.20 15.36 -10.27
C ARG A 90 2.39 15.84 -11.46
N GLN A 91 2.70 15.39 -12.67
CA GLN A 91 1.97 15.73 -13.88
C GLN A 91 0.53 15.21 -13.82
N LYS A 92 0.31 13.96 -13.40
CA LYS A 92 -1.04 13.41 -13.18
C LYS A 92 -1.88 14.35 -12.30
N ARG A 93 -1.35 14.76 -11.14
CA ARG A 93 -2.03 15.70 -10.22
C ARG A 93 -2.27 17.09 -10.81
N LYS A 94 -1.41 17.58 -11.71
CA LYS A 94 -1.62 18.84 -12.45
C LYS A 94 -2.76 18.76 -13.46
N ILE A 95 -3.19 17.57 -13.89
CA ILE A 95 -4.33 17.42 -14.81
C ILE A 95 -5.65 17.49 -14.02
N PHE A 96 -5.67 16.95 -12.79
CA PHE A 96 -6.82 17.05 -11.87
C PHE A 96 -6.85 18.41 -11.16
N THR A 97 -7.39 19.42 -11.83
CA THR A 97 -7.39 20.82 -11.35
C THR A 97 -8.76 21.32 -10.89
N ASN A 98 -9.85 20.70 -11.33
CA ASN A 98 -11.20 21.22 -11.11
C ASN A 98 -11.71 20.85 -9.71
N LYS A 99 -11.46 21.73 -8.74
CA LYS A 99 -11.83 21.55 -7.33
C LYS A 99 -13.34 21.61 -7.12
N CYS A 100 -13.88 20.66 -6.35
CA CYS A 100 -15.28 20.68 -5.91
C CYS A 100 -15.55 21.88 -4.98
N ALA A 101 -16.63 22.61 -5.24
CA ALA A 101 -17.08 23.75 -4.45
C ALA A 101 -17.85 23.36 -3.18
N LYS A 102 -18.23 22.08 -3.01
CA LYS A 102 -18.92 21.62 -1.80
C LYS A 102 -18.00 21.76 -0.57
N PRO A 103 -18.45 22.42 0.52
CA PRO A 103 -17.70 22.51 1.76
C PRO A 103 -17.26 21.13 2.27
N GLY A 104 -16.01 21.01 2.70
CA GLY A 104 -15.42 19.75 3.18
C GLY A 104 -14.97 18.77 2.09
N CYS A 105 -15.31 18.99 0.81
CA CYS A 105 -14.84 18.13 -0.28
C CYS A 105 -13.44 18.57 -0.76
N ARG A 106 -12.50 17.61 -0.85
CA ARG A 106 -11.14 17.82 -1.39
C ARG A 106 -10.94 17.25 -2.79
N GLN A 107 -12.00 16.70 -3.39
CA GLN A 107 -11.94 16.04 -4.69
C GLN A 107 -11.71 17.06 -5.82
N LYS A 108 -10.85 16.68 -6.77
CA LYS A 108 -10.54 17.43 -7.99
C LYS A 108 -10.79 16.53 -9.18
N GLU A 109 -11.47 17.04 -10.21
CA GLU A 109 -11.79 16.30 -11.42
C GLU A 109 -10.93 16.76 -12.61
N LEU A 110 -10.80 15.88 -13.60
CA LEU A 110 -10.13 16.17 -14.88
C LEU A 110 -10.89 17.22 -15.70
N MET A 111 -12.21 17.13 -15.67
CA MET A 111 -13.12 18.08 -16.33
C MET A 111 -13.89 18.90 -15.31
N LYS A 112 -14.37 20.07 -15.72
CA LYS A 112 -15.33 20.84 -14.93
C LYS A 112 -16.68 20.13 -14.94
N VAL A 113 -17.32 20.06 -13.78
CA VAL A 113 -18.69 19.55 -13.63
C VAL A 113 -19.52 20.70 -13.08
N ILE A 114 -20.14 21.46 -13.98
CA ILE A 114 -20.88 22.68 -13.64
C ILE A 114 -22.34 22.32 -13.37
N CYS A 115 -22.88 22.77 -12.24
CA CYS A 115 -24.30 22.63 -11.95
C CYS A 115 -25.10 23.63 -12.82
N GLU A 116 -26.18 23.18 -13.44
CA GLU A 116 -27.02 24.01 -14.31
C GLU A 116 -27.80 25.08 -13.52
N ASP A 117 -28.16 24.79 -12.25
CA ASP A 117 -28.96 25.70 -11.43
C ASP A 117 -28.11 26.79 -10.74
N CYS A 118 -27.00 26.41 -10.11
CA CYS A 118 -26.16 27.31 -9.31
C CYS A 118 -24.84 27.71 -9.99
N HIS A 119 -24.50 27.11 -11.14
CA HIS A 119 -23.27 27.36 -11.90
C HIS A 119 -21.96 27.10 -11.12
N GLY A 120 -22.04 26.42 -9.98
CA GLY A 120 -20.87 25.97 -9.21
C GLY A 120 -20.19 24.76 -9.84
N ASN A 121 -18.88 24.61 -9.63
CA ASN A 121 -18.11 23.45 -10.06
C ASN A 121 -18.06 22.37 -8.95
N PHE A 122 -18.43 21.14 -9.27
CA PHE A 122 -18.48 20.03 -8.31
C PHE A 122 -17.66 18.82 -8.79
N CYS A 123 -17.53 17.80 -7.96
CA CYS A 123 -16.96 16.51 -8.38
C CYS A 123 -18.09 15.57 -8.83
N LEU A 124 -17.75 14.42 -9.42
CA LEU A 124 -18.75 13.46 -9.92
C LEU A 124 -19.71 12.94 -8.82
N LYS A 125 -19.26 12.90 -7.57
CA LYS A 125 -20.05 12.54 -6.38
C LYS A 125 -21.01 13.64 -5.92
N HIS A 126 -20.70 14.89 -6.22
CA HIS A 126 -21.48 16.06 -5.81
C HIS A 126 -22.09 16.81 -7.00
N ARG A 127 -22.18 16.15 -8.17
CA ARG A 127 -22.68 16.75 -9.41
C ARG A 127 -24.16 17.10 -9.35
N HIS A 128 -24.94 16.33 -8.58
CA HIS A 128 -26.39 16.45 -8.52
C HIS A 128 -26.78 17.49 -7.46
N PRO A 129 -27.85 18.29 -7.67
CA PRO A 129 -28.27 19.36 -6.76
C PRO A 129 -28.46 18.94 -5.29
N LEU A 130 -28.91 17.71 -5.06
CA LEU A 130 -29.13 17.14 -3.72
C LEU A 130 -27.83 16.84 -2.97
N ASP A 131 -26.72 16.65 -3.68
CA ASP A 131 -25.45 16.21 -3.11
C ASP A 131 -24.54 17.37 -2.70
N HIS A 132 -24.89 18.62 -3.04
CA HIS A 132 -24.05 19.80 -2.80
C HIS A 132 -24.75 21.00 -2.17
N ASP A 133 -25.95 20.84 -1.62
CA ASP A 133 -26.73 21.94 -1.04
C ASP A 133 -26.94 23.07 -2.07
N CYS A 134 -27.53 22.71 -3.21
CA CYS A 134 -27.67 23.64 -4.33
C CYS A 134 -28.49 24.87 -3.96
N LYS A 135 -27.90 26.06 -4.12
CA LYS A 135 -28.55 27.37 -3.92
C LYS A 135 -29.14 27.97 -5.20
N GLY A 136 -29.13 27.19 -6.29
CA GLY A 136 -29.75 27.59 -7.55
C GLY A 136 -31.27 27.66 -7.42
N LYS A 137 -31.94 28.24 -8.42
CA LYS A 137 -33.40 28.24 -8.48
C LYS A 137 -33.88 26.81 -8.73
N SER A 138 -34.00 26.01 -7.68
CA SER A 138 -34.69 24.74 -7.74
C SER A 138 -36.13 25.01 -8.16
N ALA A 139 -36.45 24.77 -9.43
CA ALA A 139 -37.83 24.44 -9.75
C ALA A 139 -38.19 23.22 -8.89
N PRO A 140 -39.36 23.19 -8.23
CA PRO A 140 -39.70 22.10 -7.33
C PRO A 140 -39.74 20.80 -8.14
N ILE A 141 -38.86 19.86 -7.80
CA ILE A 141 -38.88 18.51 -8.35
C ILE A 141 -40.15 17.85 -7.81
N SER A 142 -41.18 17.73 -8.67
CA SER A 142 -42.34 16.90 -8.39
C SER A 142 -41.86 15.48 -8.03
N ARG A 143 -42.27 14.99 -6.87
CA ARG A 143 -42.10 13.60 -6.46
C ARG A 143 -42.83 12.71 -7.47
N ALA A 144 -42.10 11.91 -8.25
CA ALA A 144 -42.67 10.76 -8.93
C ALA A 144 -42.81 9.62 -7.90
N GLY A 145 -44.03 9.12 -7.75
CA GLY A 145 -44.38 7.95 -6.94
C GLY A 145 -44.15 6.64 -7.66
#